data_AF-A0A2H1W0B4-F1
#
_entry.id   AF-A0A2H1W0B4-F1
#
_cell.length_a   1.000
_cell.length_b   1.000
_cell.length_c   1.000
_cell.angle_alpha   90.00
_cell.angle_beta   90.00
_cell.angle_gamma   90.00
#
_symmetry.space_group_name_H-M   'P 1'
#
loop_
_entity.id
_entity.type
_entity.pdbx_description
1 polymer ?
#
loop_
_entity_poly.entity_id
_entity_poly.type
_entity_poly.pdbx_seq_one_letter_code
_entity_poly.pdbx_strand_id
1 'polypeptide(L)'
;MATLLRKLSYNSFNQCRALHKIATDHTVPMTFNQYEHQHRFRETQSEVIGSLMASPRFKNQLGDVEIWMNKLLEYALGGGKNGRGLAVSFAYRMMEDPEHFTEDNHHKARILGWVIETFHSYLFLIDDIMDGSKTRRGQQCWHLRDNVGMGALNDSGLVFTSAYEILEQNFGNDDIYGELVRVCNGAMLNTCIGQHLDYASNYSREKDNLDLFTMERFNVIALQKTSTYSFKFPMNLAMTLVKGKNQGLHLSEEVHHICWDMGKLLQLI
;
A
#
# COMPACT_ATOMS: atom_id res chain seq x y z
N MET A 1 17.16 -15.88 -25.60
CA MET A 1 16.48 -15.57 -24.32
C MET A 1 15.15 -14.86 -24.49
N ALA A 2 15.03 -13.81 -25.33
CA ALA A 2 13.76 -13.10 -25.57
C ALA A 2 12.63 -13.98 -26.18
N THR A 3 12.97 -15.06 -26.89
CA THR A 3 11.98 -15.98 -27.48
C THR A 3 11.46 -17.04 -26.51
N LEU A 4 12.16 -17.31 -25.40
CA LEU A 4 11.70 -18.26 -24.37
C LEU A 4 10.67 -17.60 -23.43
N LEU A 5 10.82 -16.31 -23.14
CA LEU A 5 9.87 -15.54 -22.34
C LEU A 5 8.52 -15.32 -23.05
N ARG A 6 8.52 -15.29 -24.40
CA ARG A 6 7.29 -15.15 -25.20
C ARG A 6 6.46 -16.44 -25.30
N LYS A 7 7.06 -17.61 -25.06
CA LYS A 7 6.34 -18.90 -25.01
C LYS A 7 5.76 -19.20 -23.63
N LEU A 8 6.36 -18.66 -22.56
CA LEU A 8 5.81 -18.77 -21.21
C LEU A 8 4.57 -17.88 -21.01
N SER A 9 4.46 -16.74 -21.70
CA SER A 9 3.29 -15.84 -21.59
C SER A 9 2.01 -16.32 -22.28
N TYR A 10 2.09 -17.33 -23.16
CA TYR A 10 0.92 -17.86 -23.88
C TYR A 10 0.29 -19.10 -23.20
N ASN A 11 1.04 -19.79 -22.32
CA ASN A 11 0.57 -21.00 -21.65
C ASN A 11 0.28 -20.81 -20.15
N SER A 12 0.46 -19.61 -19.59
CA SER A 12 0.25 -19.32 -18.16
C SER A 12 -1.15 -18.79 -17.81
N PHE A 13 -2.14 -18.89 -18.71
CA PHE A 13 -3.49 -18.36 -18.48
C PHE A 13 -4.40 -19.23 -17.58
N ASN A 14 -3.89 -20.28 -16.93
CA ASN A 14 -4.75 -21.21 -16.17
C ASN A 14 -4.24 -21.62 -14.77
N GLN A 15 -3.35 -20.86 -14.13
CA GLN A 15 -2.83 -21.24 -12.80
C GLN A 15 -2.95 -20.13 -11.76
N CYS A 16 -4.18 -19.78 -11.41
CA CYS A 16 -4.55 -19.29 -10.08
C CYS A 16 -5.90 -19.90 -9.71
N ARG A 17 -5.91 -21.20 -9.35
CA ARG A 17 -7.10 -21.88 -8.84
C ARG A 17 -6.73 -22.77 -7.66
N ALA A 18 -6.83 -22.20 -6.46
CA ALA A 18 -7.41 -22.83 -5.28
C ALA A 18 -7.40 -21.84 -4.10
N LEU A 19 -8.32 -20.86 -4.10
CA LEU A 19 -8.64 -20.12 -2.87
C LEU A 19 -10.03 -20.47 -2.31
N HIS A 20 -10.77 -21.38 -2.93
CA HIS A 20 -12.01 -21.98 -2.41
C HIS A 20 -12.03 -23.50 -2.65
N LYS A 21 -12.66 -24.25 -1.73
CA LYS A 21 -12.84 -25.73 -1.81
C LYS A 21 -13.72 -26.18 -2.99
N ILE A 22 -14.41 -25.24 -3.65
CA ILE A 22 -15.23 -25.48 -4.84
C ILE A 22 -14.71 -24.53 -5.90
N ALA A 23 -14.18 -25.07 -6.99
CA ALA A 23 -13.76 -24.28 -8.13
C ALA A 23 -15.01 -23.73 -8.83
N THR A 24 -15.22 -22.43 -8.78
CA THR A 24 -16.20 -21.75 -9.64
C THR A 24 -15.66 -21.74 -11.07
N ASP A 25 -16.42 -22.33 -11.98
CA ASP A 25 -16.00 -22.47 -13.38
C ASP A 25 -16.50 -21.26 -14.17
N HIS A 26 -15.62 -20.29 -14.41
CA HIS A 26 -15.93 -19.14 -15.25
C HIS A 26 -15.81 -19.51 -16.72
N THR A 27 -16.90 -19.34 -17.47
CA THR A 27 -17.00 -19.66 -18.91
C THR A 27 -16.31 -18.65 -19.82
N VAL A 28 -15.79 -17.54 -19.28
CA VAL A 28 -15.09 -16.48 -20.02
C VAL A 28 -13.76 -16.16 -19.32
N PRO A 29 -12.62 -16.14 -20.04
CA PRO A 29 -11.37 -15.65 -19.48
C PRO A 29 -11.56 -14.20 -18.99
N MET A 30 -11.21 -13.90 -17.74
CA MET A 30 -11.15 -12.51 -17.30
C MET A 30 -10.08 -11.76 -18.11
N THR A 31 -10.50 -11.02 -19.13
CA THR A 31 -9.64 -10.10 -19.87
C THR A 31 -9.36 -8.88 -18.99
N PHE A 32 -8.15 -8.82 -18.45
CA PHE A 32 -7.73 -7.73 -17.57
C PHE A 32 -7.24 -6.53 -18.39
N ASN A 33 -8.06 -5.46 -18.44
CA ASN A 33 -7.65 -4.20 -19.04
C ASN A 33 -6.87 -3.34 -18.02
N GLN A 34 -5.57 -3.59 -17.92
CA GLN A 34 -4.68 -2.88 -16.98
C GLN A 34 -4.78 -1.35 -17.10
N TYR A 35 -4.92 -0.82 -18.32
CA TYR A 35 -4.98 0.62 -18.56
C TYR A 35 -6.26 1.24 -17.99
N GLU A 36 -7.40 0.59 -18.21
CA GLU A 36 -8.68 1.04 -17.64
C GLU A 36 -8.65 1.01 -16.11
N HIS A 37 -8.11 -0.06 -15.52
CA HIS A 37 -7.98 -0.15 -14.06
C HIS A 37 -7.10 0.95 -13.48
N GLN A 38 -5.96 1.24 -14.12
CA GLN A 38 -5.10 2.34 -13.73
C GLN A 38 -5.78 3.71 -13.88
N HIS A 39 -6.57 3.88 -14.94
CA HIS A 39 -7.34 5.10 -15.15
C HIS A 39 -8.36 5.31 -14.04
N ARG A 40 -9.23 4.31 -13.79
CA ARG A 40 -10.26 4.39 -12.74
C ARG A 40 -9.65 4.61 -11.36
N PHE A 41 -8.55 3.93 -11.04
CA PHE A 41 -7.84 4.13 -9.78
C PHE A 41 -7.35 5.57 -9.61
N ARG A 42 -6.80 6.18 -10.67
CA ARG A 42 -6.36 7.57 -10.65
C ARG A 42 -7.54 8.55 -10.53
N GLU A 43 -8.66 8.26 -11.17
CA GLU A 43 -9.88 9.09 -11.03
C GLU A 43 -10.40 9.12 -9.59
N THR A 44 -10.26 8.01 -8.85
CA THR A 44 -10.62 7.94 -7.42
C THR A 44 -9.75 8.84 -6.54
N GLN A 45 -8.59 9.32 -7.01
CA GLN A 45 -7.69 10.15 -6.21
C GLN A 45 -8.35 11.46 -5.77
N SER A 46 -8.92 12.18 -6.74
CA SER A 46 -9.52 13.49 -6.50
C SER A 46 -10.73 13.38 -5.56
N GLU A 47 -11.48 12.28 -5.67
CA GLU A 47 -12.56 11.96 -4.75
C GLU A 47 -12.05 11.74 -3.32
N VAL A 48 -11.00 10.94 -3.14
CA VAL A 48 -10.42 10.65 -1.82
C VAL A 48 -9.87 11.92 -1.17
N ILE A 49 -9.11 12.74 -1.92
CA ILE A 49 -8.57 14.01 -1.41
C ILE A 49 -9.71 14.98 -1.09
N GLY A 50 -10.70 15.10 -1.97
CA GLY A 50 -11.85 15.97 -1.77
C GLY A 50 -12.67 15.58 -0.54
N SER A 51 -12.93 14.28 -0.34
CA SER A 51 -13.67 13.77 0.81
C SER A 51 -12.91 13.99 2.12
N LEU A 52 -11.60 13.74 2.12
CA LEU A 52 -10.73 14.01 3.27
C LEU A 52 -10.78 15.48 3.69
N MET A 53 -10.58 16.39 2.74
CA MET A 53 -10.61 17.84 3.00
C MET A 53 -11.99 18.35 3.40
N ALA A 54 -13.06 17.68 2.97
CA ALA A 54 -14.42 17.98 3.39
C ALA A 54 -14.78 17.49 4.81
N SER A 55 -13.94 16.65 5.44
CA SER A 55 -14.17 16.20 6.81
C SER A 55 -14.31 17.38 7.77
N PRO A 56 -15.16 17.30 8.82
CA PRO A 56 -15.25 18.35 9.83
C PRO A 56 -13.90 18.66 10.51
N ARG A 57 -12.98 17.68 10.55
CA ARG A 57 -11.65 17.85 11.14
C ARG A 57 -10.77 18.81 10.34
N PHE A 58 -10.89 18.82 9.01
CA PHE A 58 -10.13 19.73 8.13
C PHE A 58 -10.92 20.98 7.76
N LYS A 59 -12.23 20.84 7.45
CA LYS A 59 -13.10 21.94 7.04
C LYS A 59 -13.26 23.05 8.09
N ASN A 60 -13.23 22.69 9.37
CA ASN A 60 -13.45 23.65 10.47
C ASN A 60 -12.15 24.28 11.00
N GLN A 61 -11.03 24.11 10.28
CA GLN A 61 -9.74 24.68 10.65
C GLN A 61 -9.53 26.08 10.09
N LEU A 62 -8.42 26.70 10.47
CA LEU A 62 -7.95 27.94 9.86
C LEU A 62 -7.61 27.72 8.37
N GLY A 63 -7.81 28.75 7.54
CA GLY A 63 -7.65 28.63 6.09
C GLY A 63 -6.23 28.31 5.63
N ASP A 64 -5.22 28.60 6.43
CA ASP A 64 -3.83 28.21 6.17
C ASP A 64 -3.61 26.69 6.24
N VAL A 65 -4.36 25.98 7.09
CA VAL A 65 -4.35 24.51 7.16
C VAL A 65 -4.84 23.90 5.85
N GLU A 66 -5.92 24.42 5.27
CA GLU A 66 -6.45 23.92 3.99
C GLU A 66 -5.43 24.11 2.86
N ILE A 67 -4.82 25.28 2.77
CA ILE A 67 -3.79 25.58 1.76
C ILE A 67 -2.58 24.64 1.93
N TRP A 68 -2.13 24.42 3.17
CA TRP A 68 -0.99 23.55 3.46
C TRP A 68 -1.29 22.09 3.15
N MET A 69 -2.44 21.58 3.60
CA MET A 69 -2.84 20.19 3.38
C MET A 69 -3.01 19.87 1.90
N ASN A 70 -3.59 20.76 1.11
CA ASN A 70 -3.68 20.56 -0.35
C ASN A 70 -2.29 20.44 -0.99
N LYS A 71 -1.35 21.35 -0.64
CA LYS A 71 0.04 21.29 -1.13
C LYS A 71 0.75 20.00 -0.72
N LEU A 72 0.54 19.57 0.53
CA LEU A 72 1.13 18.35 1.09
C LEU A 72 0.58 17.10 0.41
N LEU A 73 -0.75 16.98 0.28
CA LEU A 73 -1.40 15.81 -0.32
C LEU A 73 -1.14 15.70 -1.82
N GLU A 74 -1.11 16.83 -2.54
CA GLU A 74 -0.72 16.85 -3.96
C GLU A 74 0.72 16.31 -4.14
N TYR A 75 1.65 16.69 -3.27
CA TYR A 75 3.00 16.14 -3.30
C TYR A 75 3.05 14.67 -2.90
N ALA A 76 2.45 14.33 -1.75
CA ALA A 76 2.55 13.00 -1.15
C ALA A 76 1.86 11.93 -2.00
N LEU A 77 0.67 12.23 -2.52
CA LEU A 77 -0.12 11.30 -3.31
C LEU A 77 0.12 11.46 -4.82
N GLY A 78 0.84 12.51 -5.24
CA GLY A 78 1.21 12.76 -6.62
C GLY A 78 2.27 11.80 -7.18
N GLY A 79 2.10 11.43 -8.45
CA GLY A 79 3.04 10.63 -9.21
C GLY A 79 3.19 9.18 -8.72
N GLY A 80 4.33 8.57 -9.02
CA GLY A 80 4.58 7.16 -8.72
C GLY A 80 3.84 6.20 -9.65
N LYS A 81 4.00 4.90 -9.41
CA LYS A 81 3.34 3.83 -10.18
C LYS A 81 2.04 3.33 -9.52
N ASN A 82 1.77 3.78 -8.29
CA ASN A 82 0.67 3.35 -7.42
C ASN A 82 0.45 1.83 -7.34
N GLY A 83 1.53 1.06 -7.42
CA GLY A 83 1.46 -0.40 -7.56
C GLY A 83 0.81 -1.09 -6.37
N ARG A 84 0.97 -0.54 -5.16
CA ARG A 84 0.39 -1.11 -3.93
C ARG A 84 -1.10 -0.84 -3.86
N GLY A 85 -1.52 0.38 -4.20
CA GLY A 85 -2.92 0.76 -4.29
C GLY A 85 -3.68 -0.03 -5.36
N LEU A 86 -3.10 -0.12 -6.56
CA LEU A 86 -3.67 -0.92 -7.65
C LEU A 86 -3.83 -2.40 -7.27
N ALA A 87 -2.87 -2.96 -6.52
CA ALA A 87 -2.91 -4.34 -6.09
C ALA A 87 -4.14 -4.67 -5.23
N VAL A 88 -4.69 -3.72 -4.45
CA VAL A 88 -5.91 -3.93 -3.65
C VAL A 88 -7.12 -4.16 -4.56
N SER A 89 -7.38 -3.21 -5.46
CA SER A 89 -8.51 -3.30 -6.40
C SER A 89 -8.39 -4.51 -7.34
N PHE A 90 -7.16 -4.84 -7.74
CA PHE A 90 -6.87 -6.02 -8.53
C PHE A 90 -7.17 -7.30 -7.75
N ALA A 91 -6.67 -7.41 -6.53
CA ALA A 91 -6.90 -8.56 -5.68
C ALA A 91 -8.38 -8.78 -5.39
N TYR A 92 -9.13 -7.71 -5.11
CA TYR A 92 -10.58 -7.80 -4.91
C TYR A 92 -11.27 -8.43 -6.13
N ARG A 93 -11.01 -7.90 -7.34
CA ARG A 93 -11.58 -8.44 -8.58
C ARG A 93 -11.22 -9.90 -8.84
N MET A 94 -10.03 -10.35 -8.41
CA MET A 94 -9.58 -11.73 -8.60
C MET A 94 -10.09 -12.71 -7.54
N MET A 95 -10.34 -12.22 -6.32
CA MET A 95 -10.72 -13.05 -5.17
C MET A 95 -12.24 -13.15 -4.98
N GLU A 96 -12.97 -12.12 -5.40
CA GLU A 96 -14.42 -12.08 -5.25
C GLU A 96 -15.12 -13.06 -6.20
N ASP A 97 -16.16 -13.71 -5.70
CA ASP A 97 -17.03 -14.52 -6.55
C ASP A 97 -17.79 -13.60 -7.53
N PRO A 98 -17.81 -13.87 -8.84
CA PRO A 98 -18.56 -13.05 -9.79
C PRO A 98 -20.04 -12.87 -9.45
N GLU A 99 -20.65 -13.77 -8.70
CA GLU A 99 -22.03 -13.61 -8.20
C GLU A 99 -22.16 -12.51 -7.13
N HIS A 100 -21.10 -12.26 -6.35
CA HIS A 100 -21.05 -11.26 -5.28
C HIS A 100 -20.29 -9.98 -5.68
N PHE A 101 -19.64 -9.98 -6.85
CA PHE A 101 -18.92 -8.84 -7.36
C PHE A 101 -19.85 -7.67 -7.66
N THR A 102 -19.55 -6.51 -7.09
CA THR A 102 -20.24 -5.24 -7.39
C THR A 102 -19.25 -4.14 -7.71
N GLU A 103 -19.63 -3.20 -8.58
CA GLU A 103 -18.78 -2.04 -8.85
C GLU A 103 -18.65 -1.12 -7.62
N ASP A 104 -19.61 -1.13 -6.68
CA ASP A 104 -19.52 -0.40 -5.42
C ASP A 104 -18.40 -0.97 -4.53
N ASN A 105 -18.35 -2.28 -4.31
CA ASN A 105 -17.25 -2.90 -3.57
C ASN A 105 -15.92 -2.76 -4.32
N HIS A 106 -15.92 -2.87 -5.65
CA HIS A 106 -14.70 -2.63 -6.42
C HIS A 106 -14.22 -1.17 -6.28
N HIS A 107 -15.13 -0.21 -6.15
CA HIS A 107 -14.81 1.18 -5.82
C HIS A 107 -14.26 1.32 -4.40
N LYS A 108 -14.89 0.70 -3.40
CA LYS A 108 -14.35 0.60 -2.04
C LYS A 108 -12.94 0.02 -2.02
N ALA A 109 -12.65 -0.98 -2.86
CA ALA A 109 -11.30 -1.54 -3.01
C ALA A 109 -10.28 -0.51 -3.58
N ARG A 110 -10.71 0.40 -4.47
CA ARG A 110 -9.87 1.52 -4.95
C ARG A 110 -9.62 2.53 -3.83
N ILE A 111 -10.62 2.83 -3.00
CA ILE A 111 -10.45 3.70 -1.82
C ILE A 111 -9.45 3.08 -0.83
N LEU A 112 -9.57 1.78 -0.52
CA LEU A 112 -8.56 1.07 0.28
C LEU A 112 -7.18 1.10 -0.38
N GLY A 113 -7.12 1.06 -1.71
CA GLY A 113 -5.91 1.28 -2.48
C GLY A 113 -5.29 2.68 -2.27
N TRP A 114 -6.10 3.73 -2.10
CA TRP A 114 -5.60 5.04 -1.73
C TRP A 114 -5.20 5.16 -0.25
N VAL A 115 -5.85 4.41 0.64
CA VAL A 115 -5.40 4.29 2.05
C VAL A 115 -3.98 3.74 2.13
N ILE A 116 -3.67 2.65 1.40
CA ILE A 116 -2.31 2.08 1.37
C ILE A 116 -1.30 3.02 0.69
N GLU A 117 -1.67 3.72 -0.38
CA GLU A 117 -0.76 4.71 -1.01
C GLU A 117 -0.51 5.91 -0.07
N THR A 118 -1.48 6.28 0.77
CA THR A 118 -1.32 7.32 1.79
C THR A 118 -0.33 6.88 2.89
N PHE A 119 -0.49 5.67 3.43
CA PHE A 119 0.50 5.08 4.34
C PHE A 119 1.89 4.97 3.69
N HIS A 120 1.94 4.56 2.42
CA HIS A 120 3.19 4.45 1.69
C HIS A 120 3.90 5.80 1.56
N SER A 121 3.16 6.87 1.33
CA SER A 121 3.71 8.22 1.25
C SER A 121 4.18 8.74 2.60
N TYR A 122 3.48 8.43 3.70
CA TYR A 122 4.01 8.67 5.05
C TYR A 122 5.40 8.05 5.24
N LEU A 123 5.54 6.76 4.89
CA LEU A 123 6.81 6.04 5.04
C LEU A 123 7.93 6.72 4.23
N PHE A 124 7.66 7.15 2.99
CA PHE A 124 8.66 7.84 2.18
C PHE A 124 9.05 9.22 2.70
N LEU A 125 8.10 9.98 3.28
CA LEU A 125 8.42 11.29 3.86
C LEU A 125 9.44 11.14 5.01
N ILE A 126 9.27 10.13 5.85
CA ILE A 126 10.19 9.84 6.96
C ILE A 126 11.49 9.21 6.47
N ASP A 127 11.42 8.24 5.55
CA ASP A 127 12.59 7.58 4.94
C ASP A 127 13.51 8.58 4.25
N ASP A 128 12.95 9.53 3.48
CA ASP A 128 13.72 10.58 2.82
C ASP A 128 14.52 11.45 3.80
N ILE A 129 13.97 11.71 5.00
CA ILE A 129 14.64 12.48 6.05
C ILE A 129 15.74 11.65 6.70
N MET A 130 15.43 10.40 7.10
CA MET A 130 16.38 9.51 7.77
C MET A 130 17.61 9.21 6.91
N ASP A 131 17.41 9.06 5.60
CA ASP A 131 18.47 8.75 4.63
C ASP A 131 19.13 10.01 4.03
N GLY A 132 18.61 11.20 4.34
CA GLY A 132 19.11 12.46 3.78
C GLY A 132 18.91 12.61 2.27
N SER A 133 17.92 11.89 1.72
CA SER A 133 17.60 11.81 0.29
C SER A 133 17.32 13.18 -0.32
N LYS A 134 17.67 13.34 -1.61
CA LYS A 134 17.50 14.62 -2.32
C LYS A 134 16.31 14.66 -3.26
N THR A 135 15.98 13.52 -3.87
CA THR A 135 14.89 13.42 -4.84
C THR A 135 14.05 12.16 -4.64
N ARG A 136 12.75 12.27 -4.92
CA ARG A 136 11.76 11.20 -4.86
C ARG A 136 10.76 11.40 -6.01
N ARG A 137 10.46 10.33 -6.76
CA ARG A 137 9.53 10.36 -7.91
C ARG A 137 9.85 11.47 -8.94
N GLY A 138 11.13 11.77 -9.14
CA GLY A 138 11.58 12.81 -10.07
C GLY A 138 11.44 14.25 -9.55
N GLN A 139 11.05 14.43 -8.28
CA GLN A 139 10.90 15.74 -7.64
C GLN A 139 11.85 15.85 -6.43
N GLN A 140 12.11 17.07 -5.95
CA GLN A 140 12.84 17.29 -4.71
C GLN A 140 12.09 16.66 -3.51
N CYS A 141 12.82 16.03 -2.58
CA CYS A 141 12.25 15.48 -1.34
C CYS A 141 11.56 16.57 -0.52
N TRP A 142 10.43 16.22 0.12
CA TRP A 142 9.56 17.19 0.80
C TRP A 142 10.29 18.08 1.81
N HIS A 143 11.13 17.47 2.65
CA HIS A 143 11.90 18.17 3.69
C HIS A 143 12.92 19.20 3.16
N LEU A 144 13.21 19.17 1.85
CA LEU A 144 14.11 20.12 1.19
C LEU A 144 13.39 21.22 0.44
N ARG A 145 12.05 21.19 0.38
CA ARG A 145 11.27 22.24 -0.28
C ARG A 145 11.24 23.51 0.55
N ASP A 146 11.09 24.64 -0.14
CA ASP A 146 11.00 25.95 0.47
C ASP A 146 9.88 25.99 1.52
N ASN A 147 10.24 26.51 2.70
CA ASN A 147 9.38 26.66 3.87
C ASN A 147 8.85 25.35 4.48
N VAL A 148 9.45 24.19 4.17
CA VAL A 148 9.10 22.90 4.80
C VAL A 148 10.10 22.52 5.90
N GLY A 149 11.36 22.27 5.53
CA GLY A 149 12.39 21.84 6.47
C GLY A 149 11.97 20.63 7.33
N MET A 150 12.31 20.67 8.62
CA MET A 150 11.95 19.62 9.57
C MET A 150 10.46 19.60 9.95
N GLY A 151 9.67 20.60 9.52
CA GLY A 151 8.21 20.53 9.58
C GLY A 151 7.65 19.30 8.85
N ALA A 152 8.41 18.75 7.90
CA ALA A 152 8.13 17.50 7.22
C ALA A 152 7.89 16.30 8.16
N LEU A 153 8.48 16.29 9.37
CA LEU A 153 8.18 15.26 10.37
C LEU A 153 6.72 15.31 10.80
N ASN A 154 6.20 16.51 11.11
CA ASN A 154 4.80 16.69 11.45
C ASN A 154 3.89 16.40 10.23
N ASP A 155 4.30 16.85 9.05
CA ASP A 155 3.57 16.58 7.81
C ASP A 155 3.45 15.08 7.51
N SER A 156 4.48 14.30 7.80
CA SER A 156 4.39 12.84 7.71
C SER A 156 3.33 12.28 8.66
N GLY A 157 3.21 12.84 9.87
CA GLY A 157 2.17 12.50 10.84
C GLY A 157 0.77 12.86 10.32
N LEU A 158 0.62 14.03 9.70
CA LEU A 158 -0.63 14.45 9.04
C LEU A 158 -1.03 13.47 7.94
N VAL A 159 -0.10 13.04 7.09
CA VAL A 159 -0.35 12.03 6.05
C VAL A 159 -0.73 10.68 6.66
N PHE A 160 -0.01 10.23 7.71
CA PHE A 160 -0.34 8.99 8.42
C PHE A 160 -1.75 9.01 9.01
N THR A 161 -2.13 10.08 9.71
CA THR A 161 -3.47 10.21 10.30
C THR A 161 -4.55 10.38 9.24
N SER A 162 -4.22 11.00 8.10
CA SER A 162 -5.15 11.14 6.97
C SER A 162 -5.55 9.80 6.40
N ALA A 163 -4.66 8.80 6.39
CA ALA A 163 -5.01 7.44 5.96
C ALA A 163 -6.12 6.82 6.82
N TYR A 164 -6.11 7.08 8.13
CA TYR A 164 -7.17 6.64 9.04
C TYR A 164 -8.45 7.47 8.92
N GLU A 165 -8.35 8.78 8.68
CA GLU A 165 -9.53 9.61 8.41
C GLU A 165 -10.24 9.15 7.12
N ILE A 166 -9.49 8.86 6.05
CA ILE A 166 -10.05 8.26 4.83
C ILE A 166 -10.74 6.93 5.15
N LEU A 167 -10.13 6.09 5.99
CA LEU A 167 -10.71 4.81 6.37
C LEU A 167 -12.02 4.98 7.15
N GLU A 168 -12.05 5.86 8.15
CA GLU A 168 -13.24 6.16 8.97
C GLU A 168 -14.38 6.73 8.12
N GLN A 169 -14.11 7.71 7.24
CA GLN A 169 -15.15 8.34 6.42
C GLN A 169 -15.85 7.37 5.47
N ASN A 170 -15.12 6.37 4.97
CA ASN A 170 -15.62 5.46 3.93
C ASN A 170 -16.10 4.12 4.50
N PHE A 171 -15.57 3.71 5.65
CA PHE A 171 -15.84 2.40 6.23
C PHE A 171 -16.30 2.45 7.69
N GLY A 172 -16.35 3.59 8.37
CA GLY A 172 -16.62 3.68 9.81
C GLY A 172 -17.95 3.07 10.27
N ASN A 173 -18.94 3.03 9.36
CA ASN A 173 -20.24 2.38 9.61
C ASN A 173 -20.30 0.93 9.09
N ASP A 174 -19.29 0.47 8.37
CA ASP A 174 -19.22 -0.89 7.85
C ASP A 174 -18.75 -1.85 8.96
N ASP A 175 -19.34 -3.04 9.01
CA ASP A 175 -18.99 -4.10 9.97
C ASP A 175 -17.51 -4.54 9.91
N ILE A 176 -16.83 -4.27 8.79
CA ILE A 176 -15.42 -4.60 8.56
C ILE A 176 -14.45 -3.53 9.07
N TYR A 177 -14.93 -2.38 9.55
CA TYR A 177 -14.08 -1.25 9.91
C TYR A 177 -12.97 -1.61 10.92
N GLY A 178 -13.35 -2.24 12.03
CA GLY A 178 -12.40 -2.65 13.06
C GLY A 178 -11.34 -3.62 12.55
N GLU A 179 -11.69 -4.45 11.56
CA GLU A 179 -10.75 -5.35 10.89
C GLU A 179 -9.77 -4.57 10.01
N LEU A 180 -10.27 -3.65 9.20
CA LEU A 180 -9.44 -2.80 8.35
C LEU A 180 -8.43 -2.00 9.19
N VAL A 181 -8.87 -1.40 10.30
CA VAL A 181 -7.99 -0.69 11.25
C VAL A 181 -6.91 -1.64 11.80
N ARG A 182 -7.27 -2.86 12.17
CA ARG A 182 -6.32 -3.86 12.68
C ARG A 182 -5.29 -4.26 11.62
N VAL A 183 -5.73 -4.50 10.38
CA VAL A 183 -4.85 -4.85 9.26
C VAL A 183 -3.88 -3.71 8.93
N CYS A 184 -4.38 -2.46 8.86
CA CYS A 184 -3.56 -1.26 8.63
C CYS A 184 -2.51 -1.07 9.73
N ASN A 185 -2.92 -1.09 11.00
CA ASN A 185 -2.01 -0.95 12.14
C ASN A 185 -0.96 -2.06 12.19
N GLY A 186 -1.37 -3.31 11.98
CA GLY A 186 -0.44 -4.45 11.97
C GLY A 186 0.59 -4.36 10.85
N ALA A 187 0.19 -3.90 9.66
CA ALA A 187 1.11 -3.66 8.56
C ALA A 187 2.11 -2.55 8.90
N MET A 188 1.63 -1.42 9.42
CA MET A 188 2.49 -0.28 9.78
C MET A 188 3.47 -0.61 10.90
N LEU A 189 3.03 -1.31 11.94
CA LEU A 189 3.91 -1.75 13.03
C LEU A 189 5.04 -2.63 12.50
N ASN A 190 4.73 -3.64 11.69
CA ASN A 190 5.75 -4.50 11.08
C ASN A 190 6.74 -3.69 10.24
N THR A 191 6.25 -2.76 9.42
CA THR A 191 7.12 -1.90 8.62
C THR A 191 8.02 -1.02 9.47
N CYS A 192 7.50 -0.41 10.53
CA CYS A 192 8.29 0.43 11.44
C CYS A 192 9.36 -0.39 12.18
N ILE A 193 9.07 -1.63 12.59
CA ILE A 193 10.06 -2.55 13.15
C ILE A 193 11.15 -2.85 12.11
N GLY A 194 10.76 -3.17 10.88
CA GLY A 194 11.70 -3.41 9.79
C GLY A 194 12.56 -2.19 9.47
N GLN A 195 11.97 -1.00 9.44
CA GLN A 195 12.69 0.27 9.25
C GLN A 195 13.66 0.55 10.40
N HIS A 196 13.28 0.25 11.64
CA HIS A 196 14.18 0.36 12.78
C HIS A 196 15.39 -0.54 12.61
N LEU A 197 15.19 -1.81 12.23
CA LEU A 197 16.28 -2.74 11.97
C LEU A 197 17.18 -2.23 10.84
N ASP A 198 16.60 -1.75 9.75
CA ASP A 198 17.33 -1.18 8.62
C ASP A 198 18.21 0.01 9.06
N TYR A 199 17.60 1.01 9.69
CA TYR A 199 18.30 2.20 10.18
C TYR A 199 19.37 1.88 11.23
N ALA A 200 19.11 0.93 12.14
CA ALA A 200 20.10 0.48 13.12
C ALA A 200 21.29 -0.24 12.46
N SER A 201 21.12 -0.77 11.25
CA SER A 201 22.19 -1.38 10.45
C SER A 201 23.07 -0.35 9.74
N ASN A 202 22.67 0.93 9.68
CA ASN A 202 23.45 1.95 8.99
C ASN A 202 24.86 2.03 9.57
N TYR A 203 25.82 1.69 8.73
CA TYR A 203 27.23 1.66 9.09
C TYR A 203 27.79 3.08 9.24
N SER A 204 28.53 3.28 10.33
CA SER A 204 29.47 4.38 10.47
C SER A 204 30.74 3.84 11.11
N ARG A 205 31.88 4.52 10.87
CA ARG A 205 33.15 4.13 11.48
C ARG A 205 33.10 4.13 13.01
N GLU A 206 32.24 4.95 13.60
CA GLU A 206 32.06 5.04 15.05
C GLU A 206 31.21 3.88 15.60
N LYS A 207 30.24 3.38 14.82
CA LYS A 207 29.38 2.27 15.23
C LYS A 207 30.05 0.90 15.04
N ASP A 208 30.90 0.77 14.02
CA ASP A 208 31.61 -0.47 13.64
C ASP A 208 30.76 -1.75 13.75
N ASN A 209 29.57 -1.71 13.16
CA ASN A 209 28.52 -2.72 13.29
C ASN A 209 28.44 -3.66 12.07
N LEU A 210 29.59 -3.98 11.46
CA LEU A 210 29.66 -4.87 10.29
C LEU A 210 29.22 -6.30 10.60
N ASP A 211 29.30 -6.71 11.87
CA ASP A 211 28.79 -7.99 12.36
C ASP A 211 27.27 -8.15 12.16
N LEU A 212 26.52 -7.05 12.07
CA LEU A 212 25.09 -7.08 11.77
C LEU A 212 24.78 -7.43 10.31
N PHE A 213 25.76 -7.43 9.40
CA PHE A 213 25.54 -7.57 7.96
C PHE A 213 25.40 -9.04 7.56
N THR A 214 24.37 -9.69 8.11
CA THR A 214 24.07 -11.10 7.90
C THR A 214 22.85 -11.28 6.98
N MET A 215 22.80 -12.42 6.29
CA MET A 215 21.62 -12.78 5.50
C MET A 215 20.36 -12.93 6.35
N GLU A 216 20.51 -13.36 7.60
CA GLU A 216 19.39 -13.42 8.55
C GLU A 216 18.80 -12.03 8.78
N ARG A 217 19.63 -11.04 9.11
CA ARG A 217 19.18 -9.67 9.31
C ARG A 217 18.56 -9.07 8.05
N PHE A 218 19.20 -9.25 6.90
CA PHE A 218 18.65 -8.83 5.61
C PHE A 218 17.27 -9.45 5.36
N ASN A 219 17.11 -10.75 5.59
CA ASN A 219 15.84 -11.45 5.36
C ASN A 219 14.72 -10.91 6.25
N VAL A 220 15.01 -10.58 7.51
CA VAL A 220 14.06 -9.98 8.45
C VAL A 220 13.69 -8.56 8.02
N ILE A 221 14.68 -7.73 7.65
CA ILE A 221 14.45 -6.38 7.12
C ILE A 221 13.56 -6.46 5.88
N ALA A 222 13.93 -7.26 4.89
CA ALA A 222 13.16 -7.40 3.64
C ALA A 222 11.72 -7.89 3.88
N LEU A 223 11.53 -8.81 4.83
CA LEU A 223 10.20 -9.28 5.22
C LEU A 223 9.36 -8.18 5.88
N GLN A 224 9.91 -7.50 6.88
CA GLN A 224 9.18 -6.56 7.72
C GLN A 224 9.04 -5.19 7.06
N LYS A 225 10.15 -4.59 6.60
CA LYS A 225 10.20 -3.27 5.96
C LYS A 225 9.48 -3.26 4.62
N THR A 226 9.54 -4.36 3.86
CA THR A 226 9.14 -4.34 2.43
C THR A 226 8.03 -5.32 2.09
N SER A 227 8.22 -6.61 2.31
CA SER A 227 7.23 -7.64 1.93
C SER A 227 5.86 -7.39 2.55
N THR A 228 5.83 -7.13 3.86
CA THR A 228 4.60 -7.04 4.63
C THR A 228 3.67 -5.96 4.07
N TYR A 229 4.16 -4.72 3.91
CA TYR A 229 3.30 -3.62 3.45
C TYR A 229 3.15 -3.56 1.92
N SER A 230 4.06 -4.17 1.15
CA SER A 230 4.03 -4.08 -0.32
C SER A 230 3.19 -5.17 -0.98
N PHE A 231 3.14 -6.36 -0.38
CA PHE A 231 2.48 -7.53 -0.98
C PHE A 231 1.41 -8.11 -0.06
N LYS A 232 1.72 -8.42 1.20
CA LYS A 232 0.75 -9.02 2.12
C LYS A 232 -0.38 -8.06 2.50
N PHE A 233 -0.07 -6.79 2.73
CA PHE A 233 -1.04 -5.77 3.13
C PHE A 233 -2.15 -5.54 2.08
N PRO A 234 -1.84 -5.34 0.77
CA PRO A 234 -2.89 -5.23 -0.24
C PRO A 234 -3.80 -6.47 -0.31
N MET A 235 -3.24 -7.68 -0.17
CA MET A 235 -4.02 -8.92 -0.20
C MET A 235 -4.96 -9.02 1.01
N ASN A 236 -4.47 -8.66 2.19
CA ASN A 236 -5.30 -8.65 3.39
C ASN A 236 -6.46 -7.64 3.27
N LEU A 237 -6.21 -6.43 2.77
CA LEU A 237 -7.28 -5.43 2.59
C LEU A 237 -8.37 -5.92 1.62
N ALA A 238 -7.96 -6.48 0.48
CA ALA A 238 -8.91 -7.06 -0.48
C ALA A 238 -9.70 -8.23 0.13
N MET A 239 -9.01 -9.12 0.85
CA MET A 239 -9.63 -10.27 1.50
C MET A 239 -10.63 -9.84 2.59
N THR A 240 -10.35 -8.78 3.35
CA THR A 240 -11.29 -8.22 4.33
C THR A 240 -12.59 -7.78 3.65
N LEU A 241 -12.49 -7.20 2.45
CA LEU A 241 -13.64 -6.76 1.69
C LEU A 241 -14.46 -7.94 1.13
N VAL A 242 -13.80 -9.01 0.67
CA VAL A 242 -14.46 -10.23 0.15
C VAL A 242 -15.15 -11.03 1.26
N LYS A 243 -14.47 -11.26 2.39
CA LYS A 243 -14.94 -12.18 3.44
C LYS A 243 -15.92 -11.57 4.43
N GLY A 244 -15.93 -10.25 4.57
CA GLY A 244 -16.66 -9.57 5.64
C GLY A 244 -16.19 -9.98 7.04
N LYS A 245 -17.03 -9.73 8.06
CA LYS A 245 -16.73 -9.90 9.50
C LYS A 245 -16.60 -11.35 9.98
N ASN A 246 -17.23 -12.31 9.28
CA ASN A 246 -17.53 -13.63 9.83
C ASN A 246 -16.56 -14.74 9.42
N GLN A 247 -15.51 -14.44 8.65
CA GLN A 247 -14.51 -15.42 8.26
C GLN A 247 -13.12 -14.86 8.56
N GLY A 248 -12.38 -15.54 9.45
CA GLY A 248 -11.03 -15.12 9.82
C GLY A 248 -10.15 -14.83 8.60
N LEU A 249 -9.35 -13.75 8.70
CA LEU A 249 -8.33 -13.37 7.71
C LEU A 249 -7.14 -14.32 7.81
N HIS A 250 -7.32 -15.49 7.23
CA HIS A 250 -6.24 -16.44 6.99
C HIS A 250 -6.03 -16.51 5.49
N LEU A 251 -5.05 -15.74 5.01
CA LEU A 251 -4.37 -16.09 3.77
C LEU A 251 -3.67 -17.43 4.01
N SER A 252 -3.60 -18.27 2.99
CA SER A 252 -2.92 -19.56 3.12
C SER A 252 -1.42 -19.35 3.32
N GLU A 253 -0.72 -20.35 3.86
CA GLU A 253 0.73 -20.28 4.03
C GLU A 253 1.43 -20.05 2.69
N GLU A 254 0.92 -20.62 1.60
CA GLU A 254 1.45 -20.43 0.25
C GLU A 254 1.39 -18.96 -0.18
N VAL A 255 0.28 -18.25 0.10
CA VAL A 255 0.17 -16.82 -0.20
C VAL A 255 1.18 -16.02 0.63
N HIS A 256 1.39 -16.39 1.89
CA HIS A 256 2.41 -15.76 2.72
C HIS A 256 3.83 -15.95 2.16
N HIS A 257 4.16 -17.16 1.72
CA HIS A 257 5.46 -17.44 1.09
C HIS A 257 5.66 -16.65 -0.21
N ILE A 258 4.66 -16.60 -1.09
CA ILE A 258 4.73 -15.81 -2.33
C ILE A 258 4.95 -14.34 -2.02
N CYS A 259 4.17 -13.76 -1.09
CA CYS A 259 4.35 -12.37 -0.69
C CYS A 259 5.76 -12.10 -0.12
N TRP A 260 6.30 -13.05 0.63
CA TRP A 260 7.66 -12.97 1.17
C TRP A 260 8.69 -12.92 0.05
N ASP A 261 8.68 -13.89 -0.85
CA ASP A 261 9.68 -14.01 -1.90
C ASP A 261 9.63 -12.81 -2.86
N MET A 262 8.43 -12.34 -3.21
CA MET A 262 8.26 -11.10 -3.99
C MET A 262 8.81 -9.88 -3.25
N GLY A 263 8.59 -9.79 -1.94
CA GLY A 263 9.10 -8.70 -1.11
C GLY A 263 10.62 -8.70 -0.95
N LYS A 264 11.22 -9.88 -0.77
CA LYS A 264 12.68 -10.05 -0.79
C LYS A 264 13.28 -9.63 -2.11
N LEU A 265 12.68 -10.06 -3.23
CA LEU A 265 13.12 -9.65 -4.55
C LEU A 265 13.01 -8.14 -4.73
N LEU A 266 11.89 -7.54 -4.30
CA LEU A 266 11.69 -6.09 -4.37
C LEU A 266 12.70 -5.30 -3.52
N GLN A 267 13.12 -5.83 -2.37
CA GLN A 267 14.13 -5.19 -1.53
C GLN A 267 15.54 -5.27 -2.12
N LEU A 268 15.80 -6.27 -2.96
CA LEU A 268 17.10 -6.50 -3.58
C LEU A 268 17.33 -5.61 -4.82
N ILE A 269 16.25 -5.26 -5.55
CA ILE A 269 16.29 -4.52 -6.82
C ILE A 269 16.10 -3.02 -6.65
#